data_AF-A0A1Y2TYQ1-F1
#
_entry.id   AF-A0A1Y2TYQ1-F1
#
_cell.length_a   1.000
_cell.length_b   1.000
_cell.length_c   1.000
_cell.angle_alpha   90.00
_cell.angle_beta   90.00
_cell.angle_gamma   90.00
#
_symmetry.space_group_name_H-M   'P 1'
#
loop_
_entity.id
_entity.type
_entity.pdbx_description
1 polymer ?
#
loop_
_entity_poly.entity_id
_entity_poly.type
_entity_poly.pdbx_seq_one_letter_code
_entity_poly.pdbx_strand_id
1 'polypeptide(L)'
;MVNVVSKHSVLSGLVTFLYLSVALPVSAAATLNRRDAAVSANDWDPILKGDKSAKCADLAVIFARGTFDQGNLGPWVGGPFHEVLVASSKSSNVAIAVQGVSIGDYPADLAGYIEDGGSNSCAEALGATVQKYFSHCPGSKIAIWGWSQGALCAHKSLGQLGNAAGNLIALGVFGDPIGVWQDNINYPKIPGNTKLLSYCEKTTPDPLCADVKEMIPTSATAFINSLVDTWNKVKVTHMSAAQKEALKSLVVELPKQAANELAQLGKDFVSGHLQRWMLTPEHFWYGIDGTVKTASDDLIQVYKSQH
;
A
#
# COMPACT_ATOMS: atom_id res chain seq x y z
N MET A 1 -95.25 5.21 -39.83
CA MET A 1 -94.54 5.11 -41.12
C MET A 1 -93.05 5.25 -40.84
N VAL A 2 -92.28 4.26 -41.30
CA VAL A 2 -90.86 4.30 -41.70
C VAL A 2 -89.79 4.71 -40.66
N ASN A 3 -88.92 3.73 -40.39
CA ASN A 3 -87.47 3.78 -40.10
C ASN A 3 -86.83 5.12 -39.71
N VAL A 4 -86.04 5.13 -38.62
CA VAL A 4 -84.58 5.32 -38.67
C VAL A 4 -83.92 4.63 -37.47
N VAL A 5 -82.90 3.83 -37.77
CA VAL A 5 -81.91 3.20 -36.88
C VAL A 5 -80.92 4.26 -36.39
N SER A 6 -80.55 4.28 -35.11
CA SER A 6 -79.13 4.48 -34.75
C SER A 6 -78.83 3.97 -33.34
N LYS A 7 -77.88 3.04 -33.27
CA LYS A 7 -77.40 2.35 -32.07
C LYS A 7 -76.69 3.33 -31.14
N HIS A 8 -77.00 3.30 -29.85
CA HIS A 8 -76.16 3.88 -28.81
C HIS A 8 -75.34 2.76 -28.17
N SER A 9 -74.09 2.62 -28.60
CA SER A 9 -73.07 1.86 -27.88
C SER A 9 -72.25 2.87 -27.08
N VAL A 10 -72.63 3.11 -25.82
CA VAL A 10 -71.80 3.86 -24.87
C VAL A 10 -70.81 2.88 -24.27
N LEU A 11 -69.55 3.09 -24.63
CA LEU A 11 -68.39 2.30 -24.27
C LEU A 11 -68.12 2.42 -22.75
N SER A 12 -68.04 1.28 -22.08
CA SER A 12 -67.64 1.17 -20.67
C SER A 12 -66.18 1.60 -20.54
N GLY A 13 -65.93 2.75 -19.92
CA GLY A 13 -64.59 3.24 -19.62
C GLY A 13 -64.04 2.61 -18.35
N LEU A 14 -63.07 1.70 -18.49
CA LEU A 14 -62.20 1.28 -17.40
C LEU A 14 -61.44 2.50 -16.87
N VAL A 15 -61.67 2.86 -15.61
CA VAL A 15 -60.82 3.83 -14.88
C VAL A 15 -59.58 3.09 -14.42
N THR A 16 -58.50 3.19 -15.19
CA THR A 16 -57.18 2.70 -14.78
C THR A 16 -56.58 3.71 -13.80
N PHE A 17 -56.56 3.38 -12.51
CA PHE A 17 -55.80 4.12 -11.50
C PHE A 17 -54.29 3.95 -11.81
N LEU A 18 -53.66 4.98 -12.38
CA LEU A 18 -52.21 5.10 -12.42
C LEU A 18 -51.72 5.37 -10.99
N TYR A 19 -51.15 4.36 -10.34
CA TYR A 19 -50.30 4.56 -9.17
C TYR A 19 -49.01 5.25 -9.65
N LEU A 20 -48.93 6.57 -9.46
CA LEU A 20 -47.70 7.32 -9.65
C LEU A 20 -46.83 7.09 -8.41
N SER A 21 -46.00 6.04 -8.46
CA SER A 21 -44.93 5.82 -7.49
C SER A 21 -43.90 6.95 -7.64
N VAL A 22 -44.04 7.99 -6.81
CA VAL A 22 -43.02 9.02 -6.66
C VAL A 22 -41.81 8.37 -5.99
N ALA A 23 -40.89 7.84 -6.80
CA ALA A 23 -39.56 7.50 -6.34
C ALA A 23 -38.90 8.80 -5.89
N LEU A 24 -38.77 9.00 -4.58
CA LEU A 24 -37.93 10.06 -4.04
C LEU A 24 -36.53 9.90 -4.65
N PRO A 25 -35.90 10.97 -5.14
CA PRO A 25 -34.51 10.88 -5.55
C PRO A 25 -33.72 10.52 -4.30
N VAL A 26 -33.15 9.30 -4.30
CA VAL A 26 -32.10 8.95 -3.35
C VAL A 26 -31.01 9.98 -3.56
N SER A 27 -30.85 10.90 -2.61
CA SER A 27 -29.84 11.95 -2.65
C SER A 27 -28.50 11.32 -3.01
N ALA A 28 -27.93 11.72 -4.15
CA ALA A 28 -26.60 11.34 -4.63
C ALA A 28 -25.46 11.92 -3.75
N ALA A 29 -25.71 12.12 -2.45
CA ALA A 29 -24.83 12.75 -1.48
C ALA A 29 -24.34 11.77 -0.38
N ALA A 30 -24.57 10.46 -0.55
CA ALA A 30 -24.08 9.43 0.37
C ALA A 30 -23.15 8.40 -0.30
N THR A 31 -22.52 8.74 -1.42
CA THR A 31 -21.27 8.10 -1.89
C THR A 31 -20.06 8.92 -1.44
N LEU A 32 -20.01 9.27 -0.15
CA LEU A 32 -18.72 9.56 0.47
C LEU A 32 -17.93 8.26 0.43
N ASN A 33 -16.83 8.24 -0.34
CA ASN A 33 -15.82 7.19 -0.36
C ASN A 33 -15.88 6.34 0.91
N ARG A 34 -16.41 5.11 0.81
CA ARG A 34 -16.00 4.07 1.74
C ARG A 34 -14.53 3.84 1.41
N ARG A 35 -13.65 4.74 1.87
CA ARG A 35 -12.20 4.58 1.82
C ARG A 35 -11.99 3.25 2.49
N ASP A 36 -11.61 2.25 1.73
CA ASP A 36 -11.35 0.94 2.27
C ASP A 36 -10.09 1.08 3.13
N ALA A 37 -10.32 1.37 4.42
CA ALA A 37 -9.26 1.67 5.38
C ALA A 37 -8.29 0.50 5.54
N ALA A 38 -8.70 -0.70 5.10
CA ALA A 38 -7.84 -1.87 5.02
C ALA A 38 -6.75 -1.75 3.95
N VAL A 39 -6.90 -0.86 2.96
CA VAL A 39 -5.93 -0.70 1.85
C VAL A 39 -5.57 0.76 1.57
N SER A 40 -6.18 1.75 2.23
CA SER A 40 -5.87 3.16 1.98
C SER A 40 -6.01 4.10 3.18
N ALA A 41 -5.07 5.05 3.30
CA ALA A 41 -5.12 6.19 4.22
C ALA A 41 -4.72 7.48 3.50
N ASN A 42 -5.44 8.57 3.80
CA ASN A 42 -5.31 9.85 3.12
C ASN A 42 -5.56 11.01 4.09
N ASP A 43 -4.95 10.94 5.28
CA ASP A 43 -5.18 11.92 6.35
C ASP A 43 -4.55 13.27 6.03
N TRP A 44 -3.56 13.29 5.13
CA TRP A 44 -2.87 14.52 4.73
C TRP A 44 -3.61 15.27 3.62
N ASP A 45 -4.66 14.68 3.04
CA ASP A 45 -5.42 15.23 1.92
C ASP A 45 -5.78 16.71 2.05
N PRO A 46 -6.32 17.21 3.19
CA PRO A 46 -6.64 18.63 3.32
C PRO A 46 -5.41 19.52 3.11
N ILE A 47 -4.28 19.15 3.72
CA ILE A 47 -3.00 19.87 3.59
C ILE A 47 -2.48 19.77 2.15
N LEU A 48 -2.48 18.56 1.57
CA LEU A 48 -2.03 18.33 0.20
C LEU A 48 -2.91 19.03 -0.84
N LYS A 49 -4.16 19.37 -0.51
CA LYS A 49 -5.07 20.16 -1.36
C LYS A 49 -5.03 21.67 -1.07
N GLY A 50 -4.19 22.11 -0.15
CA GLY A 50 -3.95 23.52 0.16
C GLY A 50 -4.97 24.14 1.12
N ASP A 51 -5.69 23.34 1.89
CA ASP A 51 -6.54 23.86 2.97
C ASP A 51 -5.68 24.46 4.09
N LYS A 52 -5.63 25.79 4.13
CA LYS A 52 -4.85 26.55 5.12
C LYS A 52 -5.35 26.36 6.55
N SER A 53 -6.58 25.88 6.75
CA SER A 53 -7.17 25.63 8.06
C SER A 53 -6.94 24.21 8.57
N ALA A 54 -6.36 23.34 7.74
CA ALA A 54 -6.07 21.96 8.10
C ALA A 54 -5.11 21.90 9.30
N LYS A 55 -5.49 21.11 10.30
CA LYS A 55 -4.70 20.91 11.53
C LYS A 55 -3.51 19.99 11.24
N CYS A 56 -2.37 20.34 11.83
CA CYS A 56 -1.18 19.50 11.82
C CYS A 56 -1.30 18.37 12.84
N ALA A 57 -0.78 17.20 12.48
CA ALA A 57 -0.57 16.11 13.43
C ALA A 57 0.71 16.35 14.21
N ASP A 58 0.81 15.81 15.42
CA ASP A 58 2.05 15.78 16.17
C ASP A 58 3.09 14.91 15.45
N LEU A 59 2.62 13.75 14.96
CA LEU A 59 3.38 12.77 14.20
C LEU A 59 2.69 12.48 12.86
N ALA A 60 3.38 12.80 11.77
CA ALA A 60 2.93 12.53 10.41
C ALA A 60 3.67 11.30 9.86
N VAL A 61 2.93 10.25 9.48
CA VAL A 61 3.48 9.01 8.93
C VAL A 61 3.11 8.89 7.45
N ILE A 62 4.09 8.72 6.57
CA ILE A 62 3.87 8.34 5.17
C ILE A 62 4.30 6.90 4.94
N PHE A 63 3.50 6.13 4.20
CA PHE A 63 3.71 4.70 3.98
C PHE A 63 3.78 4.36 2.48
N ALA A 64 4.83 3.65 2.07
CA ALA A 64 4.98 3.06 0.74
C ALA A 64 4.65 1.57 0.79
N ARG A 65 3.61 1.16 0.04
CA ARG A 65 3.14 -0.23 -0.06
C ARG A 65 4.11 -1.14 -0.83
N GLY A 66 3.84 -2.44 -0.83
CA GLY A 66 4.68 -3.44 -1.48
C GLY A 66 4.23 -3.73 -2.91
N THR A 67 5.03 -4.52 -3.64
CA THR A 67 4.71 -4.91 -5.01
C THR A 67 3.34 -5.61 -5.08
N PHE A 68 2.55 -5.27 -6.08
CA PHE A 68 1.18 -5.75 -6.33
C PHE A 68 0.11 -5.31 -5.32
N ASP A 69 0.47 -4.53 -4.30
CA ASP A 69 -0.52 -4.06 -3.34
C ASP A 69 -1.54 -3.12 -3.97
N GLN A 70 -2.79 -3.31 -3.58
CA GLN A 70 -3.90 -2.44 -3.95
C GLN A 70 -4.03 -1.25 -3.00
N GLY A 71 -4.71 -0.20 -3.46
CA GLY A 71 -4.83 1.04 -2.68
C GLY A 71 -3.48 1.73 -2.49
N ASN A 72 -3.39 2.70 -1.58
CA ASN A 72 -2.12 3.38 -1.28
C ASN A 72 -1.39 2.85 -0.04
N LEU A 73 -1.97 1.87 0.67
CA LEU A 73 -1.33 1.17 1.80
C LEU A 73 -1.09 -0.32 1.56
N GLY A 74 -1.95 -0.97 0.77
CA GLY A 74 -1.94 -2.43 0.66
C GLY A 74 -2.55 -3.15 1.87
N PRO A 75 -3.11 -4.36 1.68
CA PRO A 75 -3.76 -5.11 2.75
C PRO A 75 -2.81 -5.97 3.59
N TRP A 76 -1.59 -6.22 3.12
CA TRP A 76 -0.66 -7.13 3.80
C TRP A 76 -0.06 -6.51 5.05
N VAL A 77 0.46 -5.28 4.95
CA VAL A 77 1.19 -4.62 6.04
C VAL A 77 0.64 -3.22 6.34
N GLY A 78 0.43 -2.40 5.30
CA GLY A 78 0.05 -1.00 5.49
C GLY A 78 -1.31 -0.81 6.17
N GLY A 79 -2.34 -1.55 5.75
CA GLY A 79 -3.65 -1.56 6.42
C GLY A 79 -3.57 -1.93 7.91
N PRO A 80 -3.05 -3.12 8.26
CA PRO A 80 -2.86 -3.52 9.66
C PRO A 80 -2.01 -2.53 10.46
N PHE A 81 -0.95 -1.97 9.87
CA PHE A 81 -0.11 -0.96 10.52
C PHE A 81 -0.88 0.35 10.80
N HIS A 82 -1.69 0.80 9.85
CA HIS A 82 -2.56 1.96 10.03
C HIS A 82 -3.56 1.73 11.17
N GLU A 83 -4.19 0.55 11.27
CA GLU A 83 -5.11 0.23 12.36
C GLU A 83 -4.45 0.34 13.74
N VAL A 84 -3.23 -0.19 13.90
CA VAL A 84 -2.50 -0.10 15.17
C VAL A 84 -1.98 1.31 15.45
N LEU A 85 -1.63 2.11 14.44
CA LEU A 85 -1.26 3.52 14.63
C LEU A 85 -2.47 4.35 15.10
N VAL A 86 -3.66 4.11 14.55
CA VAL A 86 -4.90 4.77 15.00
C VAL A 86 -5.22 4.41 16.45
N ALA A 87 -5.00 3.16 16.85
CA ALA A 87 -5.15 2.73 18.25
C ALA A 87 -4.09 3.37 19.17
N SER A 88 -2.84 3.43 18.73
CA SER A 88 -1.73 4.08 19.46
C SER A 88 -1.94 5.57 19.63
N SER A 89 -2.48 6.28 18.63
CA SER A 89 -2.80 7.70 18.71
C SER A 89 -3.73 8.00 19.90
N LYS A 90 -4.78 7.19 20.06
CA LYS A 90 -5.75 7.32 21.16
C LYS A 90 -5.15 7.04 22.54
N SER A 91 -4.34 5.99 22.64
CA SER A 91 -3.78 5.54 23.94
C SER A 91 -2.57 6.36 24.39
N SER A 92 -1.83 6.96 23.46
CA SER A 92 -0.64 7.77 23.75
C SER A 92 -0.91 9.27 23.86
N ASN A 93 -2.12 9.74 23.50
CA ASN A 93 -2.45 11.16 23.38
C ASN A 93 -1.51 11.91 22.42
N VAL A 94 -1.09 11.24 21.35
CA VAL A 94 -0.31 11.81 20.23
C VAL A 94 -1.23 11.86 19.02
N ALA A 95 -1.41 13.03 18.43
CA ALA A 95 -2.16 13.16 17.18
C ALA A 95 -1.34 12.57 16.03
N ILE A 96 -1.77 11.45 15.45
CA ILE A 96 -1.09 10.77 14.34
C ILE A 96 -1.94 10.92 13.07
N ALA A 97 -1.29 11.28 11.96
CA ALA A 97 -1.93 11.29 10.64
C ALA A 97 -1.15 10.42 9.66
N VAL A 98 -1.84 9.51 8.97
CA VAL A 98 -1.25 8.53 8.06
C VAL A 98 -1.61 8.85 6.60
N GLN A 99 -0.61 8.76 5.72
CA GLN A 99 -0.76 8.96 4.29
C GLN A 99 -0.09 7.83 3.52
N GLY A 100 -0.80 7.19 2.60
CA GLY A 100 -0.16 6.30 1.62
C GLY A 100 0.38 7.08 0.42
N VAL A 101 1.46 6.60 -0.19
CA VAL A 101 1.96 7.17 -1.47
C VAL A 101 0.91 6.97 -2.56
N SER A 102 0.58 8.06 -3.26
CA SER A 102 -0.46 8.11 -4.31
C SER A 102 -0.33 6.98 -5.33
N ILE A 103 -1.45 6.34 -5.66
CA ILE A 103 -1.51 5.23 -6.63
C ILE A 103 -1.12 5.70 -8.04
N GLY A 104 -1.37 6.97 -8.36
CA GLY A 104 -1.01 7.53 -9.68
C GLY A 104 0.49 7.72 -9.86
N ASP A 105 1.22 7.94 -8.77
CA ASP A 105 2.65 8.20 -8.79
C ASP A 105 3.48 6.96 -8.41
N TYR A 106 2.86 6.01 -7.70
CA TYR A 106 3.44 4.74 -7.33
C TYR A 106 2.55 3.57 -7.78
N PRO A 107 2.86 2.95 -8.94
CA PRO A 107 2.14 1.78 -9.44
C PRO A 107 2.29 0.53 -8.55
N ALA A 108 3.42 0.41 -7.84
CA ALA A 108 3.83 -0.77 -7.09
C ALA A 108 3.86 -2.04 -7.94
N ASP A 109 4.48 -1.96 -9.12
CA ASP A 109 4.62 -3.06 -10.07
C ASP A 109 5.99 -3.75 -9.96
N LEU A 110 6.14 -4.91 -10.61
CA LEU A 110 7.38 -5.68 -10.56
C LEU A 110 8.53 -4.95 -11.27
N ALA A 111 8.26 -4.22 -12.34
CA ALA A 111 9.27 -3.47 -13.11
C ALA A 111 9.99 -2.46 -12.21
N GLY A 112 9.26 -1.63 -11.46
CA GLY A 112 9.88 -0.69 -10.51
C GLY A 112 10.66 -1.37 -9.38
N TYR A 113 10.48 -2.67 -9.14
CA TYR A 113 11.25 -3.41 -8.14
C TYR A 113 12.51 -3.99 -8.78
N ILE A 114 12.38 -4.63 -9.94
CA ILE A 114 13.44 -5.36 -10.62
C ILE A 114 14.39 -4.44 -11.40
N GLU A 115 13.87 -3.45 -12.10
CA GLU A 115 14.70 -2.58 -12.95
C GLU A 115 15.36 -1.48 -12.12
N ASP A 116 14.62 -0.93 -11.16
CA ASP A 116 15.08 0.21 -10.37
C ASP A 116 15.65 -0.18 -9.00
N GLY A 117 15.45 -1.41 -8.51
CA GLY A 117 15.68 -1.76 -7.09
C GLY A 117 14.86 -0.89 -6.14
N GLY A 118 13.56 -0.76 -6.44
CA GLY A 118 12.61 0.12 -5.75
C GLY A 118 12.21 1.32 -6.62
N SER A 119 10.91 1.53 -6.81
CA SER A 119 10.39 2.51 -7.77
C SER A 119 10.95 3.92 -7.54
N ASN A 120 11.60 4.50 -8.57
CA ASN A 120 12.10 5.87 -8.51
C ASN A 120 10.96 6.89 -8.42
N SER A 121 9.86 6.69 -9.18
CA SER A 121 8.69 7.56 -9.14
C SER A 121 8.02 7.57 -7.76
N CYS A 122 8.01 6.43 -7.07
CA CYS A 122 7.58 6.35 -5.67
C CYS A 122 8.42 7.24 -4.76
N ALA A 123 9.75 7.15 -4.86
CA ALA A 123 10.66 7.90 -4.01
C ALA A 123 10.52 9.42 -4.20
N GLU A 124 10.40 9.86 -5.45
CA GLU A 124 10.16 11.26 -5.83
C GLU A 124 8.81 11.76 -5.28
N ALA A 125 7.73 11.00 -5.49
CA ALA A 125 6.39 11.35 -5.04
C ALA A 125 6.27 11.38 -3.52
N LEU A 126 6.89 10.41 -2.83
CA LEU A 126 6.96 10.36 -1.37
C LEU A 126 7.70 11.60 -0.85
N GLY A 127 8.89 11.90 -1.37
CA GLY A 127 9.66 13.08 -0.99
C GLY A 127 8.90 14.39 -1.21
N ALA A 128 8.27 14.56 -2.37
CA ALA A 128 7.46 15.73 -2.68
C ALA A 128 6.25 15.86 -1.73
N THR A 129 5.60 14.75 -1.40
CA THR A 129 4.46 14.71 -0.46
C THR A 129 4.91 15.15 0.94
N VAL A 130 6.07 14.66 1.40
CA VAL A 130 6.66 15.03 2.69
C VAL A 130 7.05 16.50 2.72
N GLN A 131 7.71 17.01 1.69
CA GLN A 131 8.07 18.44 1.59
C GLN A 131 6.83 19.34 1.62
N LYS A 132 5.76 18.94 0.94
CA LYS A 132 4.49 19.68 0.92
C LYS A 132 3.83 19.69 2.30
N TYR A 133 3.78 18.54 2.98
CA TYR A 133 3.26 18.46 4.35
C TYR A 133 4.08 19.31 5.31
N PHE A 134 5.41 19.18 5.27
CA PHE A 134 6.34 19.95 6.10
C PHE A 134 6.20 21.47 5.91
N SER A 135 5.97 21.92 4.68
CA SER A 135 5.79 23.35 4.39
C SER A 135 4.55 23.95 5.07
N HIS A 136 3.50 23.15 5.26
CA HIS A 136 2.30 23.55 6.00
C HIS A 136 2.42 23.28 7.51
N CYS A 137 3.12 22.20 7.88
CA CYS A 137 3.27 21.70 9.24
C CYS A 137 4.74 21.61 9.66
N PRO A 138 5.47 22.73 9.80
CA PRO A 138 6.90 22.71 10.11
C PRO A 138 7.22 22.19 11.52
N GLY A 139 6.23 22.14 12.41
CA GLY A 139 6.37 21.60 13.77
C GLY A 139 6.17 20.09 13.89
N SER A 140 5.56 19.44 12.89
CA SER A 140 5.26 18.01 12.96
C SER A 140 6.53 17.17 12.87
N LYS A 141 6.61 16.12 13.68
CA LYS A 141 7.60 15.06 13.46
C LYS A 141 7.14 14.19 12.30
N ILE A 142 8.08 13.74 11.49
CA ILE A 142 7.81 12.93 10.29
C ILE A 142 8.41 11.54 10.49
N ALA A 143 7.64 10.52 10.13
CA ALA A 143 8.14 9.16 9.96
C ALA A 143 7.84 8.69 8.53
N ILE A 144 8.83 8.09 7.90
CA ILE A 144 8.68 7.45 6.60
C ILE A 144 8.70 5.94 6.84
N TRP A 145 7.76 5.25 6.22
CA TRP A 145 7.63 3.80 6.36
C TRP A 145 7.47 3.12 5.00
N GLY A 146 7.98 1.92 4.87
CA GLY A 146 7.75 1.10 3.68
C GLY A 146 7.77 -0.39 3.97
N TRP A 147 7.23 -1.20 3.05
CA TRP A 147 7.42 -2.65 3.10
C TRP A 147 7.73 -3.24 1.73
N SER A 148 8.54 -4.30 1.67
CA SER A 148 8.95 -4.92 0.40
C SER A 148 9.61 -3.89 -0.55
N GLN A 149 9.17 -3.79 -1.81
CA GLN A 149 9.55 -2.70 -2.72
C GLN A 149 9.34 -1.30 -2.11
N GLY A 150 8.30 -1.11 -1.31
CA GLY A 150 8.02 0.14 -0.61
C GLY A 150 9.12 0.51 0.40
N ALA A 151 9.81 -0.47 1.00
CA ALA A 151 10.96 -0.20 1.87
C ALA A 151 12.13 0.41 1.07
N LEU A 152 12.40 -0.11 -0.14
CA LEU A 152 13.39 0.46 -1.05
C LEU A 152 13.00 1.88 -1.50
N CYS A 153 11.71 2.10 -1.79
CA CYS A 153 11.18 3.44 -2.06
C CYS A 153 11.40 4.39 -0.87
N ALA A 154 11.14 3.94 0.35
CA ALA A 154 11.35 4.70 1.57
C ALA A 154 12.83 5.09 1.75
N HIS A 155 13.78 4.15 1.54
CA HIS A 155 15.21 4.45 1.54
C HIS A 155 15.60 5.48 0.47
N LYS A 156 15.15 5.30 -0.78
CA LYS A 156 15.43 6.23 -1.88
C LYS A 156 14.87 7.63 -1.62
N SER A 157 13.70 7.71 -0.99
CA SER A 157 13.03 8.99 -0.72
C SER A 157 13.80 9.91 0.22
N LEU A 158 14.75 9.37 1.00
CA LEU A 158 15.62 10.17 1.87
C LEU A 158 16.42 11.23 1.09
N GLY A 159 16.81 10.92 -0.15
CA GLY A 159 17.48 11.88 -1.05
C GLY A 159 16.57 13.00 -1.56
N GLN A 160 15.26 12.90 -1.32
CA GLN A 160 14.21 13.78 -1.85
C GLN A 160 13.58 14.67 -0.77
N LEU A 161 14.10 14.70 0.46
CA LEU A 161 13.41 15.38 1.58
C LEU A 161 13.72 16.87 1.70
N GLY A 162 14.84 17.34 1.17
CA GLY A 162 15.30 18.72 1.34
C GLY A 162 15.29 19.14 2.82
N ASN A 163 14.66 20.29 3.12
CA ASN A 163 14.59 20.83 4.48
C ASN A 163 13.75 19.95 5.44
N ALA A 164 12.84 19.12 4.93
CA ALA A 164 12.01 18.25 5.77
C ALA A 164 12.82 17.15 6.47
N ALA A 165 14.04 16.86 6.01
CA ALA A 165 14.93 15.88 6.63
C ALA A 165 15.21 16.17 8.12
N GLY A 166 15.21 17.45 8.51
CA GLY A 166 15.40 17.86 9.92
C GLY A 166 14.26 17.43 10.85
N ASN A 167 13.09 17.11 10.30
CA ASN A 167 11.92 16.65 11.05
C ASN A 167 11.70 15.13 10.95
N LEU A 168 12.51 14.42 10.15
CA LEU A 168 12.43 12.97 10.02
C LEU A 168 13.00 12.29 11.28
N ILE A 169 12.14 11.68 12.09
CA ILE A 169 12.55 11.01 13.33
C ILE A 169 12.75 9.50 13.16
N ALA A 170 12.06 8.90 12.18
CA ALA A 170 12.13 7.47 11.94
C ALA A 170 12.03 7.14 10.45
N LEU A 171 12.87 6.19 10.02
CA LEU A 171 12.66 5.39 8.82
C LEU A 171 12.33 3.98 9.29
N GLY A 172 11.10 3.53 9.02
CA GLY A 172 10.67 2.18 9.36
C GLY A 172 10.49 1.31 8.12
N VAL A 173 10.91 0.05 8.20
CA VAL A 173 10.87 -0.87 7.06
C VAL A 173 10.48 -2.27 7.50
N PHE A 174 9.54 -2.89 6.79
CA PHE A 174 9.17 -4.30 6.95
C PHE A 174 9.60 -5.10 5.72
N GLY A 175 10.21 -6.26 5.91
CA GLY A 175 10.66 -7.08 4.78
C GLY A 175 11.59 -6.31 3.84
N ASP A 176 12.62 -5.66 4.39
CA ASP A 176 13.47 -4.72 3.65
C ASP A 176 14.44 -5.44 2.70
N PRO A 177 14.26 -5.33 1.36
CA PRO A 177 15.13 -5.98 0.40
C PRO A 177 16.47 -5.27 0.18
N ILE A 178 16.79 -4.22 0.96
CA ILE A 178 17.96 -3.38 0.68
C ILE A 178 19.26 -4.18 0.53
N GLY A 179 19.43 -5.27 1.29
CA GLY A 179 20.61 -6.14 1.23
C GLY A 179 20.84 -6.80 -0.14
N VAL A 180 19.77 -7.15 -0.87
CA VAL A 180 19.87 -7.85 -2.17
C VAL A 180 20.06 -6.90 -3.36
N TRP A 181 20.09 -5.59 -3.10
CA TRP A 181 20.26 -4.53 -4.11
C TRP A 181 21.51 -3.67 -3.89
N GLN A 182 22.17 -3.78 -2.74
CA GLN A 182 23.34 -2.95 -2.40
C GLN A 182 24.60 -3.28 -3.23
N ASP A 183 24.59 -4.36 -3.99
CA ASP A 183 25.67 -4.72 -4.92
C ASP A 183 25.74 -3.78 -6.14
N ASN A 184 24.60 -3.21 -6.56
CA ASN A 184 24.54 -2.34 -7.75
C ASN A 184 23.78 -1.02 -7.54
N ILE A 185 23.07 -0.84 -6.42
CA ILE A 185 22.33 0.38 -6.09
C ILE A 185 22.87 0.99 -4.82
N ASN A 186 23.16 2.29 -4.89
CA ASN A 186 23.54 3.09 -3.73
C ASN A 186 22.34 3.86 -3.18
N TYR A 187 21.85 3.45 -2.02
CA TYR A 187 20.74 4.13 -1.32
C TYR A 187 21.26 5.34 -0.53
N PRO A 188 20.49 6.46 -0.47
CA PRO A 188 20.89 7.62 0.32
C PRO A 188 21.10 7.27 1.80
N LYS A 189 22.08 7.93 2.42
CA LYS A 189 22.38 7.74 3.84
C LYS A 189 21.22 8.24 4.72
N ILE A 190 20.90 7.47 5.76
CA ILE A 190 19.93 7.87 6.78
C ILE A 190 20.43 9.12 7.53
N PRO A 191 19.60 10.18 7.64
CA PRO A 191 19.96 11.39 8.39
C PRO A 191 20.33 11.08 9.85
N GLY A 192 21.27 11.83 10.42
CA GLY A 192 21.77 11.56 11.78
C GLY A 192 20.72 11.71 12.90
N ASN A 193 19.65 12.46 12.65
CA ASN A 193 18.51 12.62 13.54
C ASN A 193 17.41 11.56 13.37
N THR A 194 17.60 10.58 12.47
CA THR A 194 16.60 9.59 12.11
C THR A 194 16.97 8.21 12.65
N LYS A 195 16.03 7.56 13.34
CA LYS A 195 16.17 6.17 13.78
C LYS A 195 15.73 5.21 12.66
N LEU A 196 16.58 4.23 12.32
CA LEU A 196 16.15 3.09 11.50
C LEU A 196 15.43 2.06 12.39
N LEU A 197 14.21 1.70 12.00
CA LEU A 197 13.39 0.65 12.60
C LEU A 197 13.15 -0.45 11.56
N SER A 198 13.96 -1.51 11.60
CA SER A 198 13.96 -2.57 10.58
C SER A 198 13.37 -3.86 11.13
N TYR A 199 12.38 -4.40 10.43
CA TYR A 199 11.68 -5.62 10.79
C TYR A 199 11.80 -6.64 9.65
N CYS A 200 12.48 -7.75 9.92
CA CYS A 200 12.68 -8.85 8.98
C CYS A 200 12.56 -10.18 9.74
N GLU A 201 11.76 -11.12 9.22
CA GLU A 201 11.59 -12.44 9.83
C GLU A 201 12.85 -13.29 9.63
N LYS A 202 13.34 -13.89 10.72
CA LYS A 202 14.61 -14.63 10.77
C LYS A 202 14.44 -16.11 11.09
N THR A 203 13.29 -16.52 11.60
CA THR A 203 12.97 -17.88 12.04
C THR A 203 12.50 -18.74 10.88
N THR A 204 11.57 -18.22 10.08
CA THR A 204 11.24 -18.74 8.75
C THR A 204 11.72 -17.67 7.77
N PRO A 205 13.02 -17.69 7.39
CA PRO A 205 13.69 -16.51 6.88
C PRO A 205 12.96 -15.91 5.69
N ASP A 206 12.67 -14.62 5.79
CA ASP A 206 12.24 -13.84 4.64
C ASP A 206 13.42 -13.80 3.64
N PRO A 207 13.28 -14.40 2.44
CA PRO A 207 14.38 -14.51 1.50
C PRO A 207 14.83 -13.16 0.96
N LEU A 208 14.02 -12.09 1.05
CA LEU A 208 14.44 -10.75 0.65
C LEU A 208 15.27 -10.04 1.73
N CYS A 209 15.20 -10.50 2.97
CA CYS A 209 15.93 -9.92 4.11
C CYS A 209 17.15 -10.70 4.57
N ALA A 210 17.20 -12.01 4.28
CA ALA A 210 18.18 -12.92 4.85
C ALA A 210 18.76 -13.85 3.79
N ASP A 211 20.05 -14.18 3.93
CA ASP A 211 20.72 -15.16 3.09
C ASP A 211 20.03 -16.52 3.22
N VAL A 212 19.35 -16.93 2.16
CA VAL A 212 18.72 -18.23 2.04
C VAL A 212 19.51 -19.09 1.08
N LYS A 213 19.59 -20.40 1.35
CA LYS A 213 20.22 -21.33 0.42
C LYS A 213 19.33 -21.46 -0.83
N GLU A 214 19.76 -20.85 -1.92
CA GLU A 214 19.03 -20.86 -3.18
C GLU A 214 18.94 -22.28 -3.77
N MET A 215 17.73 -22.67 -4.19
CA MET A 215 17.56 -23.81 -5.09
C MET A 215 17.69 -23.28 -6.51
N ILE A 216 18.75 -23.65 -7.22
CA ILE A 216 18.97 -23.21 -8.60
C ILE A 216 17.89 -23.86 -9.50
N PRO A 217 16.95 -23.09 -10.07
CA PRO A 217 15.91 -23.62 -10.95
C PRO A 217 16.52 -24.10 -12.28
N THR A 218 15.82 -25.02 -12.96
CA THR A 218 16.26 -25.55 -14.26
C THR A 218 16.06 -24.56 -15.42
N SER A 219 15.18 -23.57 -15.26
CA SER A 219 14.98 -22.44 -16.19
C SER A 219 14.25 -21.28 -15.51
N ALA A 220 14.30 -20.08 -16.10
CA ALA A 220 13.54 -18.91 -15.65
C ALA A 220 12.02 -19.17 -15.62
N THR A 221 11.47 -19.86 -16.62
CA THR A 221 10.05 -20.22 -16.64
C THR A 221 9.70 -21.23 -15.55
N ALA A 222 10.55 -22.24 -15.32
CA ALA A 222 10.34 -23.21 -14.24
C ALA A 222 10.37 -22.52 -12.88
N PHE A 223 11.23 -21.52 -12.71
CA PHE A 223 11.30 -20.70 -11.51
C PHE A 223 10.00 -19.92 -11.26
N ILE A 224 9.50 -19.18 -12.26
CA ILE A 224 8.24 -18.43 -12.16
C ILE A 224 7.08 -19.37 -11.79
N ASN A 225 6.98 -20.53 -12.45
CA ASN A 225 5.95 -21.52 -12.14
C ASN A 225 6.07 -22.03 -10.69
N SER A 226 7.29 -22.25 -10.20
CA SER A 226 7.50 -22.69 -8.81
C SER A 226 7.05 -21.64 -7.78
N LEU A 227 7.20 -20.35 -8.08
CA LEU A 227 6.68 -19.27 -7.23
C LEU A 227 5.14 -19.31 -7.19
N VAL A 228 4.49 -19.42 -8.35
CA VAL A 228 3.03 -19.53 -8.46
C VAL A 228 2.51 -20.77 -7.70
N ASP A 229 3.17 -21.91 -7.86
CA ASP A 229 2.82 -23.15 -7.16
C ASP A 229 2.96 -23.04 -5.64
N THR A 230 3.93 -22.25 -5.17
CA THR A 230 4.11 -21.97 -3.74
C THR A 230 2.94 -21.16 -3.20
N TRP A 231 2.51 -20.12 -3.92
CA TRP A 231 1.35 -19.32 -3.55
C TRP A 231 0.03 -20.09 -3.55
N ASN A 232 -0.17 -20.99 -4.51
CA ASN A 232 -1.35 -21.85 -4.59
C ASN A 232 -1.51 -22.80 -3.39
N LYS A 233 -0.44 -23.04 -2.62
CA LYS A 233 -0.44 -23.93 -1.44
C LYS A 233 -0.62 -23.18 -0.12
N VAL A 234 -0.64 -21.85 -0.13
CA VAL A 234 -0.75 -21.04 1.09
C VAL A 234 -2.12 -21.24 1.74
N LYS A 235 -2.11 -21.50 3.05
CA LYS A 235 -3.34 -21.56 3.85
C LYS A 235 -3.86 -20.15 4.13
N VAL A 236 -5.10 -19.89 3.74
CA VAL A 236 -5.76 -18.57 3.87
C VAL A 236 -6.58 -18.40 5.15
N THR A 237 -6.48 -19.32 6.11
CA THR A 237 -7.34 -19.39 7.29
C THR A 237 -7.24 -18.16 8.19
N HIS A 238 -6.08 -17.52 8.22
CA HIS A 238 -5.81 -16.34 9.06
C HIS A 238 -5.87 -15.02 8.29
N MET A 239 -6.22 -15.05 6.99
CA MET A 239 -6.26 -13.86 6.14
C MET A 239 -7.62 -13.15 6.22
N SER A 240 -7.56 -11.82 6.22
CA SER A 240 -8.71 -10.94 6.03
C SER A 240 -9.31 -11.09 4.63
N ALA A 241 -10.49 -10.51 4.40
CA ALA A 241 -11.10 -10.49 3.07
C ALA A 241 -10.21 -9.77 2.05
N ALA A 242 -9.65 -8.62 2.42
CA ALA A 242 -8.77 -7.83 1.55
C ALA A 242 -7.47 -8.59 1.21
N GLN A 243 -6.89 -9.31 2.17
CA GLN A 243 -5.71 -10.15 1.94
C GLN A 243 -6.00 -11.33 1.02
N LYS A 244 -7.19 -11.96 1.14
CA LYS A 244 -7.61 -13.03 0.22
C LYS A 244 -7.78 -12.54 -1.21
N GLU A 245 -8.34 -11.34 -1.41
CA GLU A 245 -8.43 -10.74 -2.75
C GLU A 245 -7.06 -10.34 -3.30
N ALA A 246 -6.17 -9.79 -2.46
CA ALA A 246 -4.80 -9.50 -2.86
C ALA A 246 -4.02 -10.76 -3.25
N LEU A 247 -4.21 -11.88 -2.54
CA LEU A 247 -3.61 -13.16 -2.91
C LEU A 247 -4.08 -13.64 -4.30
N LYS A 248 -5.40 -13.55 -4.58
CA LYS A 248 -5.92 -13.90 -5.91
C LYS A 248 -5.30 -13.03 -7.00
N SER A 249 -5.14 -11.73 -6.74
CA SER A 249 -4.50 -10.79 -7.67
C SER A 249 -3.02 -11.13 -7.86
N LEU A 250 -2.30 -11.44 -6.78
CA LEU A 250 -0.87 -11.76 -6.79
C LEU A 250 -0.57 -12.99 -7.66
N VAL A 251 -1.36 -14.06 -7.50
CA VAL A 251 -1.19 -15.31 -8.28
C VAL A 251 -1.37 -15.07 -9.78
N VAL A 252 -2.14 -14.06 -10.18
CA VAL A 252 -2.35 -13.69 -11.59
C VAL A 252 -1.28 -12.71 -12.09
N GLU A 253 -0.98 -11.66 -11.32
CA GLU A 253 -0.10 -10.58 -11.76
C GLU A 253 1.39 -10.95 -11.68
N LEU A 254 1.80 -11.77 -10.71
CA LEU A 254 3.19 -12.21 -10.58
C LEU A 254 3.72 -12.89 -11.87
N PRO A 255 3.11 -13.98 -12.38
CA PRO A 255 3.64 -14.62 -13.59
C PRO A 255 3.53 -13.71 -14.82
N LYS A 256 2.48 -12.89 -14.90
CA LYS A 256 2.25 -11.95 -16.01
C LYS A 256 3.34 -10.87 -16.08
N GLN A 257 3.66 -10.24 -14.96
CA GLN A 257 4.69 -9.20 -14.93
C GLN A 257 6.09 -9.82 -14.99
N ALA A 258 6.33 -10.96 -14.34
CA ALA A 258 7.61 -11.67 -14.46
C ALA A 258 7.90 -12.12 -15.90
N ALA A 259 6.88 -12.43 -16.70
CA ALA A 259 7.04 -12.75 -18.12
C ALA A 259 7.59 -11.56 -18.93
N ASN A 260 7.25 -10.32 -18.57
CA ASN A 260 7.78 -9.12 -19.21
C ASN A 260 9.26 -8.90 -18.86
N GLU A 261 9.68 -9.41 -17.71
CA GLU A 261 11.02 -9.22 -17.15
C GLU A 261 11.96 -10.44 -17.35
N LEU A 262 11.60 -11.38 -18.23
CA LEU A 262 12.35 -12.64 -18.44
C LEU A 262 13.82 -12.42 -18.81
N ALA A 263 14.11 -11.37 -19.57
CA ALA A 263 15.48 -11.03 -19.93
C ALA A 263 16.30 -10.63 -18.70
N GLN A 264 15.71 -9.87 -17.78
CA GLN A 264 16.36 -9.45 -16.54
C GLN A 264 16.49 -10.63 -15.57
N LEU A 265 15.46 -11.46 -15.44
CA LEU A 265 15.52 -12.71 -14.66
C LEU A 265 16.65 -13.63 -15.14
N GLY A 266 16.85 -13.76 -16.46
CA GLY A 266 17.96 -14.52 -17.02
C GLY A 266 19.34 -13.96 -16.64
N LYS A 267 19.50 -12.63 -16.61
CA LYS A 267 20.75 -11.99 -16.16
C LYS A 267 20.99 -12.19 -14.67
N ASP A 268 19.96 -12.01 -13.85
CA ASP A 268 20.04 -12.19 -12.41
C ASP A 268 20.34 -13.65 -12.06
N PHE A 269 19.77 -14.60 -12.80
CA PHE A 269 20.11 -16.03 -12.69
C PHE A 269 21.61 -16.29 -12.90
N VAL A 270 22.18 -15.78 -14.00
CA VAL A 270 23.60 -15.97 -14.32
C VAL A 270 24.53 -15.25 -13.33
N SER A 271 24.04 -14.16 -12.74
CA SER A 271 24.82 -13.32 -11.81
C SER A 271 24.67 -13.74 -10.34
N GLY A 272 23.86 -14.76 -10.03
CA GLY A 272 23.63 -15.20 -8.64
C GLY A 272 22.73 -14.27 -7.83
N HIS A 273 21.80 -13.58 -8.48
CA HIS A 273 20.86 -12.65 -7.87
C HIS A 273 19.42 -13.18 -7.89
N LEU A 274 19.22 -14.50 -7.85
CA LEU A 274 17.88 -15.10 -7.84
C LEU A 274 17.07 -14.70 -6.62
N GLN A 275 17.75 -14.45 -5.50
CA GLN A 275 17.16 -13.94 -4.27
C GLN A 275 16.25 -12.73 -4.50
N ARG A 276 16.60 -11.81 -5.42
CA ARG A 276 15.76 -10.65 -5.76
C ARG A 276 14.35 -11.05 -6.14
N TRP A 277 14.18 -12.21 -6.75
CA TRP A 277 12.91 -12.68 -7.29
C TRP A 277 12.13 -13.59 -6.35
N MET A 278 12.63 -13.84 -5.14
CA MET A 278 12.02 -14.75 -4.17
C MET A 278 10.84 -14.11 -3.43
N LEU A 279 9.81 -13.71 -4.17
CA LEU A 279 8.56 -13.22 -3.59
C LEU A 279 7.71 -14.41 -3.10
N THR A 280 8.14 -15.03 -1.99
CA THR A 280 7.52 -16.20 -1.39
C THR A 280 6.63 -15.83 -0.20
N PRO A 281 5.75 -16.72 0.28
CA PRO A 281 4.83 -16.41 1.37
C PRO A 281 5.50 -15.95 2.66
N GLU A 282 6.71 -16.43 2.96
CA GLU A 282 7.53 -16.03 4.11
C GLU A 282 7.69 -14.50 4.23
N HIS A 283 7.68 -13.80 3.11
CA HIS A 283 7.80 -12.34 3.03
C HIS A 283 6.52 -11.57 3.43
N PHE A 284 5.35 -12.22 3.55
CA PHE A 284 4.04 -11.53 3.62
C PHE A 284 3.40 -11.50 5.02
N TRP A 285 4.09 -11.98 6.05
CA TRP A 285 3.46 -12.24 7.36
C TRP A 285 3.53 -11.10 8.38
N TYR A 286 4.25 -10.00 8.08
CA TYR A 286 4.49 -8.88 9.00
C TYR A 286 3.21 -8.18 9.52
N GLY A 287 2.10 -8.24 8.78
CA GLY A 287 0.83 -7.65 9.22
C GLY A 287 -0.02 -8.53 10.12
N ILE A 288 0.32 -9.81 10.30
CA ILE A 288 -0.50 -10.77 11.07
C ILE A 288 0.28 -11.55 12.15
N ASP A 289 1.60 -11.37 12.24
CA ASP A 289 2.50 -12.01 13.21
C ASP A 289 2.72 -11.17 14.49
N GLY A 290 2.14 -9.97 14.55
CA GLY A 290 2.32 -9.00 15.65
C GLY A 290 3.41 -7.97 15.41
N THR A 291 4.20 -8.09 14.33
CA THR A 291 5.30 -7.18 14.00
C THR A 291 4.84 -5.75 13.83
N VAL A 292 3.69 -5.50 13.18
CA VAL A 292 3.10 -4.15 13.07
C VAL A 292 2.81 -3.50 14.43
N LYS A 293 2.44 -4.29 15.45
CA LYS A 293 2.19 -3.75 16.80
C LYS A 293 3.49 -3.30 17.45
N THR A 294 4.54 -4.14 17.40
CA THR A 294 5.87 -3.78 17.89
C THR A 294 6.39 -2.54 17.18
N ALA A 295 6.25 -2.46 15.86
CA ALA A 295 6.62 -1.29 15.07
C ALA A 295 5.91 0.01 15.49
N SER A 296 4.61 -0.07 15.79
CA SER A 296 3.84 1.06 16.30
C SER A 296 4.36 1.48 17.68
N ASP A 297 4.58 0.54 18.59
CA ASP A 297 5.08 0.82 19.94
C ASP A 297 6.48 1.47 19.89
N ASP A 298 7.38 0.95 19.04
CA ASP A 298 8.72 1.50 18.81
C ASP A 298 8.67 2.92 18.25
N LEU A 299 7.81 3.19 17.26
CA LEU A 299 7.64 4.53 16.70
C LEU A 299 7.16 5.53 17.75
N ILE A 300 6.21 5.15 18.60
CA ILE A 300 5.74 6.00 19.70
C ILE A 300 6.86 6.26 20.71
N GLN A 301 7.70 5.27 20.99
CA GLN A 301 8.87 5.45 21.85
C GLN A 301 9.88 6.42 21.23
N VAL A 302 10.17 6.29 19.93
CA VAL A 302 11.02 7.24 19.21
C VAL A 302 10.44 8.65 19.30
N TYR A 303 9.16 8.83 19.02
CA TYR A 303 8.49 10.14 19.13
C TYR A 303 8.63 10.75 20.54
N LYS A 304 8.35 9.97 21.59
CA LYS A 304 8.44 10.44 22.98
C LYS A 304 9.86 10.82 23.40
N SER A 305 10.89 10.25 22.79
CA SER A 305 12.30 10.60 23.06
C SER A 305 12.76 11.91 22.42
N GLN A 306 11.92 12.53 21.57
CA GLN A 306 12.22 13.81 20.93
C GLN A 306 11.83 15.03 21.79
N HIS A 307 11.30 14.79 22.99
CA HIS A 307 10.82 15.76 23.97
C HIS A 307 11.51 15.54 25.32
#